data_AF-A0A7S2LPW4-F1
#
_entry.id   AF-A0A7S2LPW4-F1
#
_cell.length_a   1.000
_cell.length_b   1.000
_cell.length_c   1.000
_cell.angle_alpha   90.00
_cell.angle_beta   90.00
_cell.angle_gamma   90.00
#
_symmetry.space_group_name_H-M   'P 1'
#
loop_
_entity.id
_entity.type
_entity.pdbx_description
1 polymer ?
#
loop_
_entity_poly.entity_id
_entity_poly.type
_entity_poly.pdbx_seq_one_letter_code
_entity_poly.pdbx_strand_id
1 'polypeptide(L)'
;GELWKVLALAETAGVPKEQFQKLRVAVGIAREKAKDMERKAARLEKEKKIAEAKARHQESIDEAGKEIEGADEQVTEAEQAATALATKAKEASSTELSKVVAEVEEAVKGAAEAVVAAKGVVGKLKDDCEDDLKVWMTGEQKKLEFKLQRADTRVAKARAQAAKAREDCKKKEQQELAAFEKQAIRMLRYHQKNKSLSVEELFDAVNSSKDGKVDEQQWLAFFSSCEKEPKADKNGDEAKEVPEDAEPSEDDLRRLFNSLANEEGGHISKEDLLSLVRVFMKVAKDTAMTSAMSIKESKTLRRLEEGEVIEVLQGPQEEETVQVTRVRAKAMKDDVEGWISVSGNNGTTFLEEGGDTFKVVADTILTEEFDLEGSADKEGAHKAKTTSRKLKVGELVHVRVWAKKEEKSGLMRMKCKCKADGATGWVTTVGNQGTVFLQVV
;
A
#
# COMPACT_ATOMS: atom_id res chain seq x y z
N GLY A 1 59.61 -45.11 -57.94
CA GLY A 1 60.64 -44.54 -58.83
C GLY A 1 61.95 -44.31 -58.09
N GLU A 2 61.97 -43.38 -57.14
CA GLU A 2 63.23 -42.92 -56.50
C GLU A 2 63.87 -43.93 -55.53
N LEU A 3 63.07 -44.69 -54.76
CA LEU A 3 63.57 -45.73 -53.85
C LEU A 3 64.37 -46.83 -54.57
N TRP A 4 63.98 -47.15 -55.81
CA TRP A 4 64.69 -48.11 -56.66
C TRP A 4 66.03 -47.55 -57.14
N LYS A 5 66.09 -46.25 -57.47
CA LYS A 5 67.32 -45.58 -57.91
C LYS A 5 68.40 -45.49 -56.82
N VAL A 6 68.00 -45.50 -55.54
CA VAL A 6 68.92 -45.38 -54.39
C VAL A 6 69.44 -46.74 -53.90
N LEU A 7 68.69 -47.82 -54.11
CA LEU A 7 68.97 -49.15 -53.55
C LEU A 7 69.27 -50.24 -54.58
N ALA A 8 69.06 -49.98 -55.87
CA ALA A 8 69.47 -50.88 -56.95
C ALA A 8 70.90 -50.55 -57.42
N LEU A 9 71.72 -51.57 -57.67
CA LEU A 9 73.01 -51.41 -58.35
C LEU A 9 72.74 -51.12 -59.83
N ALA A 10 73.41 -50.11 -60.40
CA ALA A 10 73.18 -49.64 -61.77
C ALA A 10 73.34 -50.73 -62.85
N GLU A 11 74.00 -51.85 -62.53
CA GLU A 11 74.34 -52.94 -63.47
C GLU A 11 73.60 -54.27 -63.19
N THR A 12 72.70 -54.35 -62.19
CA THR A 12 71.93 -55.59 -61.91
C THR A 12 70.45 -55.32 -61.74
N ALA A 13 69.60 -56.17 -62.32
CA ALA A 13 68.13 -56.08 -62.27
C ALA A 13 67.51 -56.43 -60.89
N GLY A 14 68.19 -56.13 -59.78
CA GLY A 14 67.73 -56.52 -58.43
C GLY A 14 68.41 -55.76 -57.29
N VAL A 15 67.85 -55.89 -56.09
CA VAL A 15 68.40 -55.34 -54.84
C VAL A 15 69.18 -56.44 -54.11
N PRO A 16 70.46 -56.23 -53.74
CA PRO A 16 71.26 -57.23 -53.02
C PRO A 16 70.60 -57.70 -51.71
N LYS A 17 70.77 -58.97 -51.36
CA LYS A 17 70.16 -59.58 -50.16
C LYS A 17 70.48 -58.79 -48.87
N GLU A 18 71.70 -58.26 -48.77
CA GLU A 18 72.17 -57.44 -47.64
C GLU A 18 71.44 -56.09 -47.52
N GLN A 19 70.94 -55.55 -48.64
CA GLN A 19 70.18 -54.29 -48.69
C GLN A 19 68.66 -54.50 -48.65
N PHE A 20 68.19 -55.74 -48.76
CA PHE A 20 66.76 -56.06 -48.78
C PHE A 20 66.01 -55.59 -47.52
N GLN A 21 66.64 -55.67 -46.34
CA GLN A 21 66.05 -55.13 -45.10
C GLN A 21 65.88 -53.61 -45.16
N LYS A 22 66.86 -52.88 -45.74
CA LYS A 22 66.77 -51.42 -45.95
C LYS A 22 65.63 -51.08 -46.91
N LEU A 23 65.46 -51.87 -47.99
CA LEU A 23 64.33 -51.72 -48.90
C LEU A 23 62.98 -51.93 -48.19
N ARG A 24 62.83 -52.97 -47.37
CA ARG A 24 61.59 -53.22 -46.61
C ARG A 24 61.25 -52.06 -45.67
N VAL A 25 62.23 -51.55 -44.93
CA VAL A 25 62.05 -50.38 -44.06
C VAL A 25 61.64 -49.16 -44.87
N ALA A 26 62.30 -48.91 -46.01
CA ALA A 26 62.02 -47.74 -46.83
C ALA A 26 60.63 -47.79 -47.51
N VAL A 27 60.17 -48.97 -47.93
CA VAL A 27 58.78 -49.19 -48.39
C VAL A 27 57.78 -48.99 -47.24
N GLY A 28 58.10 -49.45 -46.02
CA GLY A 28 57.30 -49.22 -44.83
C GLY A 28 57.13 -47.73 -44.52
N ILE A 29 58.24 -46.97 -44.54
CA ILE A 29 58.24 -45.51 -44.37
C ILE A 29 57.42 -44.82 -45.46
N ALA A 30 57.56 -45.22 -46.72
CA ALA A 30 56.79 -44.63 -47.82
C ALA A 30 55.28 -44.88 -47.69
N ARG A 31 54.88 -46.09 -47.26
CA ARG A 31 53.47 -46.43 -46.97
C ARG A 31 52.92 -45.63 -45.80
N GLU A 32 53.68 -45.47 -44.72
CA GLU A 32 53.24 -44.65 -43.58
C GLU A 32 53.16 -43.16 -43.94
N LYS A 33 54.11 -42.62 -44.73
CA LYS A 33 54.03 -41.24 -45.24
C LYS A 33 52.77 -41.02 -46.09
N ALA A 34 52.40 -41.96 -46.95
CA ALA A 34 51.17 -41.87 -47.73
C ALA A 34 49.92 -41.86 -46.83
N LYS A 35 49.84 -42.77 -45.85
CA LYS A 35 48.74 -42.80 -44.87
C LYS A 35 48.70 -41.57 -43.95
N ASP A 36 49.85 -41.00 -43.61
CA ASP A 36 49.94 -39.78 -42.80
C ASP A 36 49.43 -38.57 -43.58
N MET A 37 49.71 -38.50 -44.89
CA MET A 37 49.16 -37.47 -45.77
C MET A 37 47.63 -37.56 -45.87
N GLU A 38 47.06 -38.76 -46.00
CA GLU A 38 45.61 -38.97 -45.99
C GLU A 38 44.99 -38.59 -44.64
N ARG A 39 45.60 -39.02 -43.51
CA ARG A 39 45.16 -38.62 -42.16
C ARG A 39 45.23 -37.11 -41.95
N LYS A 40 46.29 -36.46 -42.43
CA LYS A 40 46.46 -35.01 -42.37
C LYS A 40 45.38 -34.29 -43.21
N ALA A 41 45.09 -34.77 -44.42
CA ALA A 41 44.04 -34.19 -45.26
C ALA A 41 42.66 -34.32 -44.59
N ALA A 42 42.33 -35.50 -44.06
CA ALA A 42 41.07 -35.73 -43.34
C ALA A 42 40.96 -34.87 -42.07
N ARG A 43 42.06 -34.68 -41.32
CA ARG A 43 42.09 -33.79 -40.16
C ARG A 43 41.84 -32.34 -40.55
N LEU A 44 42.52 -31.84 -41.59
CA LEU A 44 42.36 -30.47 -42.07
C LEU A 44 40.93 -30.20 -42.58
N GLU A 45 40.32 -31.17 -43.26
CA GLU A 45 38.92 -31.07 -43.70
C GLU A 45 37.96 -31.04 -42.51
N LYS A 46 38.19 -31.88 -41.48
CA LYS A 46 37.40 -31.87 -40.24
C LYS A 46 37.55 -30.56 -39.46
N GLU A 47 38.78 -30.06 -39.33
CA GLU A 47 39.07 -28.76 -38.69
C GLU A 47 38.37 -27.61 -39.42
N LYS A 48 38.39 -27.62 -40.76
CA LYS A 48 37.70 -26.61 -41.58
C LYS A 48 36.18 -26.66 -41.36
N LYS A 49 35.56 -27.83 -41.40
CA LYS A 49 34.11 -28.01 -41.14
C LYS A 49 33.71 -27.53 -39.74
N ILE A 50 34.52 -27.86 -38.73
CA ILE A 50 34.31 -27.40 -37.34
C ILE A 50 34.42 -25.87 -37.25
N ALA A 51 35.39 -25.25 -37.94
CA ALA A 51 35.56 -23.81 -37.93
C ALA A 51 34.39 -23.07 -38.60
N GLU A 52 33.91 -23.58 -39.75
CA GLU A 52 32.74 -23.04 -40.45
C GLU A 52 31.46 -23.17 -39.61
N ALA A 53 31.25 -24.32 -38.98
CA ALA A 53 30.10 -24.54 -38.09
C ALA A 53 30.17 -23.64 -36.83
N LYS A 54 31.36 -23.47 -36.22
CA LYS A 54 31.54 -22.51 -35.12
C LYS A 54 31.24 -21.07 -35.53
N ALA A 55 31.68 -20.65 -36.72
CA ALA A 55 31.41 -19.30 -37.20
C ALA A 55 29.90 -19.06 -37.36
N ARG A 56 29.17 -20.02 -37.94
CA ARG A 56 27.70 -19.95 -38.06
C ARG A 56 27.01 -19.86 -36.70
N HIS A 57 27.39 -20.70 -35.75
CA HIS A 57 26.82 -20.69 -34.40
C HIS A 57 27.21 -19.44 -33.61
N GLN A 58 28.38 -18.86 -33.89
CA GLN A 58 28.82 -17.61 -33.27
C GLN A 58 27.88 -16.45 -33.63
N GLU A 59 27.37 -16.39 -34.86
CA GLU A 59 26.38 -15.38 -35.26
C GLU A 59 25.10 -15.48 -34.40
N SER A 60 24.57 -16.68 -34.15
CA SER A 60 23.41 -16.87 -33.27
C SER A 60 23.70 -16.52 -31.81
N ILE A 61 24.91 -16.79 -31.32
CA ILE A 61 25.35 -16.38 -29.98
C ILE A 61 25.41 -14.85 -29.89
N ASP A 62 25.92 -14.18 -30.92
CA ASP A 62 26.04 -12.73 -30.97
C ASP A 62 24.66 -12.05 -31.05
N GLU A 63 23.72 -12.62 -31.80
CA GLU A 63 22.32 -12.18 -31.85
C GLU A 63 21.63 -12.32 -30.49
N ALA A 64 21.75 -13.49 -29.84
CA ALA A 64 21.25 -13.68 -28.48
C ALA A 64 21.93 -12.71 -27.48
N GLY A 65 23.20 -12.38 -27.71
CA GLY A 65 23.93 -11.36 -26.96
C GLY A 65 23.29 -9.97 -27.06
N LYS A 66 22.90 -9.55 -28.27
CA LYS A 66 22.21 -8.27 -28.50
C LYS A 66 20.83 -8.22 -27.85
N GLU A 67 20.08 -9.32 -27.87
CA GLU A 67 18.80 -9.39 -27.16
C GLU A 67 18.97 -9.24 -25.64
N ILE A 68 20.02 -9.85 -25.07
CA ILE A 68 20.36 -9.67 -23.66
C ILE A 68 20.73 -8.22 -23.36
N GLU A 69 21.48 -7.56 -24.23
CA GLU A 69 21.83 -6.14 -24.07
C GLU A 69 20.58 -5.26 -24.06
N GLY A 70 19.66 -5.45 -25.02
CA GLY A 70 18.39 -4.71 -25.04
C GLY A 70 17.51 -4.99 -23.82
N ALA A 71 17.49 -6.23 -23.31
CA ALA A 71 16.81 -6.54 -22.06
C ALA A 71 17.49 -5.87 -20.85
N ASP A 72 18.83 -5.87 -20.78
CA ASP A 72 19.57 -5.26 -19.67
C ASP A 72 19.44 -3.73 -19.63
N GLU A 73 19.28 -3.08 -20.79
CA GLU A 73 18.94 -1.65 -20.90
C GLU A 73 17.58 -1.37 -20.24
N GLN A 74 16.53 -2.12 -20.59
CA GLN A 74 15.20 -1.97 -19.97
C GLN A 74 15.25 -2.25 -18.46
N VAL A 75 16.01 -3.27 -18.04
CA VAL A 75 16.22 -3.58 -16.62
C VAL A 75 16.92 -2.42 -15.91
N THR A 76 17.87 -1.77 -16.56
CA THR A 76 18.60 -0.61 -16.00
C THR A 76 17.67 0.59 -15.83
N GLU A 77 16.86 0.91 -16.82
CA GLU A 77 15.88 2.00 -16.74
C GLU A 77 14.85 1.73 -15.63
N ALA A 78 14.29 0.53 -15.58
CA ALA A 78 13.33 0.13 -14.56
C ALA A 78 13.93 0.13 -13.15
N GLU A 79 15.18 -0.30 -12.97
CA GLU A 79 15.89 -0.29 -11.69
C GLU A 79 16.17 1.15 -11.20
N GLN A 80 16.57 2.05 -12.10
CA GLN A 80 16.78 3.45 -11.76
C GLN A 80 15.46 4.11 -11.35
N ALA A 81 14.38 3.88 -12.09
CA ALA A 81 13.07 4.41 -11.77
C ALA A 81 12.54 3.86 -10.44
N ALA A 82 12.72 2.56 -10.17
CA ALA A 82 12.36 1.93 -8.89
C ALA A 82 13.18 2.45 -7.71
N THR A 83 14.46 2.75 -7.91
CA THR A 83 15.32 3.33 -6.87
C THR A 83 14.90 4.76 -6.53
N ALA A 84 14.44 5.54 -7.51
CA ALA A 84 13.95 6.90 -7.31
C ALA A 84 12.62 6.98 -6.52
N LEU A 85 11.85 5.89 -6.44
CA LEU A 85 10.58 5.85 -5.72
C LEU A 85 10.72 6.21 -4.24
N ALA A 86 11.82 5.81 -3.59
CA ALA A 86 12.02 6.09 -2.16
C ALA A 86 12.14 7.59 -1.85
N THR A 87 12.71 8.37 -2.77
CA THR A 87 12.81 9.83 -2.65
C THR A 87 11.46 10.47 -2.98
N LYS A 88 10.84 10.07 -4.09
CA LYS A 88 9.51 10.57 -4.49
C LYS A 88 8.45 10.33 -3.41
N ALA A 89 8.50 9.19 -2.71
CA ALA A 89 7.58 8.88 -1.62
C ALA A 89 7.61 9.92 -0.47
N LYS A 90 8.74 10.60 -0.26
CA LYS A 90 8.88 11.63 0.77
C LYS A 90 8.29 12.98 0.34
N GLU A 91 8.37 13.30 -0.94
CA GLU A 91 8.10 14.66 -1.46
C GLU A 91 6.74 14.78 -2.15
N ALA A 92 6.33 13.79 -2.93
CA ALA A 92 5.14 13.83 -3.76
C ALA A 92 3.86 13.53 -2.98
N SER A 93 2.70 14.06 -3.39
CA SER A 93 1.41 13.66 -2.80
C SER A 93 1.10 12.18 -3.07
N SER A 94 0.13 11.59 -2.36
CA SER A 94 -0.24 10.18 -2.63
C SER A 94 -0.79 9.98 -4.04
N THR A 95 -1.41 11.00 -4.65
CA THR A 95 -1.94 10.93 -6.03
C THR A 95 -0.85 11.01 -7.09
N GLU A 96 0.21 11.78 -6.85
CA GLU A 96 1.38 11.82 -7.71
C GLU A 96 2.21 10.54 -7.57
N LEU A 97 2.41 10.09 -6.32
CA LEU A 97 3.16 8.88 -6.04
C LEU A 97 2.50 7.65 -6.65
N SER A 98 1.17 7.52 -6.58
CA SER A 98 0.45 6.37 -7.15
C SER A 98 0.63 6.26 -8.67
N LYS A 99 0.62 7.39 -9.39
CA LYS A 99 0.90 7.43 -10.84
C LYS A 99 2.31 6.97 -11.15
N VAL A 100 3.30 7.50 -10.44
CA VAL A 100 4.71 7.11 -10.66
C VAL A 100 4.94 5.64 -10.31
N VAL A 101 4.33 5.14 -9.22
CA VAL A 101 4.43 3.72 -8.87
C VAL A 101 3.87 2.85 -9.99
N ALA A 102 2.71 3.20 -10.57
CA ALA A 102 2.12 2.45 -11.69
C ALA A 102 3.02 2.46 -12.94
N GLU A 103 3.60 3.61 -13.29
CA GLU A 103 4.57 3.73 -14.40
C GLU A 103 5.79 2.83 -14.18
N VAL A 104 6.36 2.83 -12.97
CA VAL A 104 7.50 1.98 -12.62
C VAL A 104 7.13 0.51 -12.65
N GLU A 105 5.93 0.13 -12.19
CA GLU A 105 5.49 -1.26 -12.23
C GLU A 105 5.32 -1.78 -13.66
N GLU A 106 4.79 -0.97 -14.57
CA GLU A 106 4.73 -1.32 -15.99
C GLU A 106 6.13 -1.40 -16.62
N ALA A 107 7.05 -0.48 -16.29
CA ALA A 107 8.43 -0.56 -16.76
C ALA A 107 9.15 -1.83 -16.26
N VAL A 108 8.97 -2.18 -14.98
CA VAL A 108 9.52 -3.39 -14.36
C VAL A 108 8.91 -4.65 -14.97
N LYS A 109 7.62 -4.62 -15.32
CA LYS A 109 6.94 -5.71 -16.04
C LYS A 109 7.52 -5.88 -17.45
N GLY A 110 7.66 -4.80 -18.22
CA GLY A 110 8.27 -4.83 -19.54
C GLY A 110 9.70 -5.39 -19.52
N ALA A 111 10.54 -4.91 -18.60
CA ALA A 111 11.89 -5.42 -18.41
C ALA A 111 11.92 -6.92 -18.09
N ALA A 112 10.97 -7.40 -17.28
CA ALA A 112 10.88 -8.82 -16.96
C ALA A 112 10.46 -9.67 -18.18
N GLU A 113 9.52 -9.19 -18.99
CA GLU A 113 9.09 -9.84 -20.22
C GLU A 113 10.24 -9.91 -21.24
N ALA A 114 11.04 -8.85 -21.36
CA ALA A 114 12.24 -8.83 -22.18
C ALA A 114 13.29 -9.88 -21.72
N VAL A 115 13.53 -9.98 -20.41
CA VAL A 115 14.44 -11.02 -19.85
C VAL A 115 13.91 -12.43 -20.12
N VAL A 116 12.60 -12.65 -20.03
CA VAL A 116 11.97 -13.96 -20.35
C VAL A 116 12.11 -14.28 -21.84
N ALA A 117 11.91 -13.30 -22.72
CA ALA A 117 12.10 -13.48 -24.17
C ALA A 117 13.56 -13.87 -24.49
N ALA A 118 14.53 -13.14 -23.95
CA ALA A 118 15.95 -13.41 -24.15
C ALA A 118 16.37 -14.79 -23.58
N LYS A 119 15.80 -15.23 -22.45
CA LYS A 119 15.97 -16.62 -21.97
C LYS A 119 15.45 -17.65 -22.96
N GLY A 120 14.31 -17.37 -23.61
CA GLY A 120 13.73 -18.23 -24.63
C GLY A 120 14.66 -18.41 -25.83
N VAL A 121 15.35 -17.35 -26.27
CA VAL A 121 16.32 -17.40 -27.35
C VAL A 121 17.59 -18.14 -26.94
N VAL A 122 18.18 -17.78 -25.80
CA VAL A 122 19.39 -18.46 -25.26
C VAL A 122 19.15 -19.95 -25.02
N GLY A 123 17.94 -20.32 -24.56
CA GLY A 123 17.57 -21.72 -24.30
C GLY A 123 17.60 -22.61 -25.54
N LYS A 124 17.39 -22.05 -26.74
CA LYS A 124 17.30 -22.78 -28.01
C LYS A 124 18.64 -22.87 -28.77
N LEU A 125 19.70 -22.22 -28.30
CA LEU A 125 21.00 -22.19 -28.99
C LEU A 125 21.62 -23.58 -29.21
N LYS A 126 21.24 -24.59 -28.41
CA LYS A 126 21.74 -25.97 -28.53
C LYS A 126 20.94 -26.84 -29.50
N ASP A 127 19.75 -26.42 -29.92
CA ASP A 127 18.78 -27.31 -30.58
C ASP A 127 19.31 -27.82 -31.94
N ASP A 128 20.04 -26.96 -32.67
CA ASP A 128 20.61 -27.26 -33.99
C ASP A 128 22.15 -27.43 -33.96
N CYS A 129 22.74 -27.75 -32.80
CA CYS A 129 24.18 -27.86 -32.64
C CYS A 129 24.70 -29.29 -32.90
N GLU A 130 25.72 -29.42 -33.76
CA GLU A 130 26.36 -30.69 -34.06
C GLU A 130 27.01 -31.32 -32.82
N ASP A 131 27.04 -32.66 -32.72
CA ASP A 131 27.56 -33.38 -31.55
C ASP A 131 28.99 -32.98 -31.17
N ASP A 132 29.86 -32.77 -32.16
CA ASP A 132 31.25 -32.35 -31.98
C ASP A 132 31.39 -30.93 -31.40
N LEU A 133 30.33 -30.10 -31.45
CA LEU A 133 30.30 -28.72 -30.97
C LEU A 133 29.49 -28.51 -29.68
N LYS A 134 28.71 -29.49 -29.22
CA LYS A 134 27.82 -29.37 -28.05
C LYS A 134 28.51 -28.90 -26.78
N VAL A 135 29.74 -29.35 -26.51
CA VAL A 135 30.51 -28.93 -25.32
C VAL A 135 30.86 -27.45 -25.39
N TRP A 136 31.30 -26.98 -26.56
CA TRP A 136 31.62 -25.57 -26.78
C TRP A 136 30.36 -24.71 -26.69
N MET A 137 29.28 -25.08 -27.38
CA MET A 137 28.00 -24.38 -27.35
C MET A 137 27.42 -24.29 -25.92
N THR A 138 27.55 -25.36 -25.13
CA THR A 138 27.13 -25.35 -23.73
C THR A 138 27.90 -24.33 -22.90
N GLY A 139 29.20 -24.16 -23.18
CA GLY A 139 30.03 -23.14 -22.53
C GLY A 139 29.57 -21.72 -22.88
N GLU A 140 29.28 -21.45 -24.15
CA GLU A 140 28.81 -20.13 -24.61
C GLU A 140 27.39 -19.82 -24.09
N GLN A 141 26.47 -20.77 -24.17
CA GLN A 141 25.12 -20.61 -23.60
C GLN A 141 25.16 -20.30 -22.10
N LYS A 142 26.01 -21.00 -21.32
CA LYS A 142 26.14 -20.74 -19.89
C LYS A 142 26.59 -19.31 -19.58
N LYS A 143 27.48 -18.73 -20.40
CA LYS A 143 27.90 -17.33 -20.22
C LYS A 143 26.72 -16.37 -20.39
N LEU A 144 25.85 -16.63 -21.37
CA LEU A 144 24.63 -15.84 -21.60
C LEU A 144 23.60 -16.05 -20.49
N GLU A 145 23.41 -17.30 -20.03
CA GLU A 145 22.54 -17.63 -18.89
C GLU A 145 22.95 -16.89 -17.61
N PHE A 146 24.26 -16.76 -17.32
CA PHE A 146 24.74 -15.98 -16.17
C PHE A 146 24.39 -14.49 -16.26
N LYS A 147 24.43 -13.90 -17.46
CA LYS A 147 24.01 -12.51 -17.67
C LYS A 147 22.50 -12.36 -17.39
N LEU A 148 21.69 -13.28 -17.91
CA LEU A 148 20.24 -13.30 -17.68
C LEU A 148 19.87 -13.52 -16.21
N GLN A 149 20.59 -14.37 -15.48
CA GLN A 149 20.39 -14.56 -14.04
C GLN A 149 20.66 -13.27 -13.24
N ARG A 150 21.66 -12.48 -13.65
CA ARG A 150 21.92 -11.17 -13.06
C ARG A 150 20.78 -10.19 -13.35
N ALA A 151 20.28 -10.17 -14.59
CA ALA A 151 19.13 -9.35 -14.97
C ALA A 151 17.87 -9.73 -14.16
N ASP A 152 17.56 -11.01 -13.98
CA ASP A 152 16.46 -11.47 -13.11
C ASP A 152 16.56 -10.94 -11.69
N THR A 153 17.76 -10.98 -11.11
CA THR A 153 18.00 -10.53 -9.74
C THR A 153 17.71 -9.03 -9.60
N ARG A 154 18.09 -8.25 -10.62
CA ARG A 154 17.81 -6.81 -10.68
C ARG A 154 16.32 -6.52 -10.85
N VAL A 155 15.62 -7.25 -11.74
CA VAL A 155 14.17 -7.17 -11.91
C VAL A 155 13.43 -7.51 -10.61
N ALA A 156 13.83 -8.59 -9.93
CA ALA A 156 13.22 -8.99 -8.67
C ALA A 156 13.37 -7.92 -7.58
N LYS A 157 14.54 -7.27 -7.50
CA LYS A 157 14.79 -6.15 -6.60
C LYS A 157 13.91 -4.94 -6.96
N ALA A 158 13.82 -4.57 -8.23
CA ALA A 158 12.97 -3.47 -8.69
C ALA A 158 11.48 -3.72 -8.40
N ARG A 159 10.99 -4.95 -8.60
CA ARG A 159 9.65 -5.37 -8.20
C ARG A 159 9.39 -5.19 -6.71
N ALA A 160 10.34 -5.60 -5.86
CA ALA A 160 10.21 -5.46 -4.42
C ALA A 160 10.18 -3.98 -3.98
N GLN A 161 10.96 -3.12 -4.64
CA GLN A 161 10.93 -1.67 -4.40
C GLN A 161 9.60 -1.04 -4.82
N ALA A 162 9.08 -1.39 -6.00
CA ALA A 162 7.79 -0.90 -6.47
C ALA A 162 6.62 -1.35 -5.56
N ALA A 163 6.61 -2.63 -5.15
CA ALA A 163 5.62 -3.17 -4.22
C ALA A 163 5.66 -2.46 -2.86
N LYS A 164 6.85 -2.16 -2.33
CA LYS A 164 7.00 -1.38 -1.10
C LYS A 164 6.47 0.04 -1.28
N ALA A 165 6.83 0.71 -2.38
CA ALA A 165 6.36 2.07 -2.66
C ALA A 165 4.84 2.15 -2.80
N ARG A 166 4.19 1.12 -3.36
CA ARG A 166 2.72 1.00 -3.39
C ARG A 166 2.12 0.97 -1.98
N GLU A 167 2.71 0.21 -1.06
CA GLU A 167 2.25 0.15 0.33
C GLU A 167 2.47 1.47 1.06
N ASP A 168 3.63 2.10 0.86
CA ASP A 168 3.92 3.43 1.41
C ASP A 168 2.95 4.49 0.85
N CYS A 169 2.55 4.38 -0.42
CA CYS A 169 1.54 5.24 -1.05
C CYS A 169 0.17 5.14 -0.38
N LYS A 170 -0.29 3.92 -0.05
CA LYS A 170 -1.56 3.72 0.66
C LYS A 170 -1.54 4.35 2.06
N LYS A 171 -0.44 4.19 2.79
CA LYS A 171 -0.26 4.81 4.11
C LYS A 171 -0.27 6.33 4.01
N LYS A 172 0.39 6.88 3.00
CA LYS A 172 0.40 8.33 2.75
C LYS A 172 -0.99 8.86 2.42
N GLU A 173 -1.74 8.16 1.59
CA GLU A 173 -3.13 8.51 1.28
C GLU A 173 -4.00 8.55 2.54
N GLN A 174 -3.88 7.56 3.44
CA GLN A 174 -4.61 7.57 4.71
C GLN A 174 -4.23 8.74 5.61
N GLN A 175 -2.95 9.12 5.65
CA GLN A 175 -2.46 10.27 6.43
C GLN A 175 -2.99 11.59 5.86
N GLU A 176 -2.94 11.76 4.54
CA GLU A 176 -3.49 12.93 3.84
C GLU A 176 -5.01 13.05 4.08
N LEU A 177 -5.78 11.98 3.88
CA LEU A 177 -7.22 11.97 4.13
C LEU A 177 -7.57 12.30 5.59
N ALA A 178 -6.80 11.80 6.56
CA ALA A 178 -7.00 12.14 7.96
C ALA A 178 -6.71 13.63 8.26
N ALA A 179 -5.71 14.23 7.59
CA ALA A 179 -5.45 15.65 7.69
C ALA A 179 -6.59 16.49 7.08
N PHE A 180 -7.08 16.10 5.90
CA PHE A 180 -8.21 16.77 5.24
C PHE A 180 -9.49 16.64 6.07
N GLU A 181 -9.76 15.46 6.67
CA GLU A 181 -10.90 15.22 7.56
C GLU A 181 -10.89 16.23 8.72
N LYS A 182 -9.73 16.42 9.38
CA LYS A 182 -9.57 17.42 10.45
C LYS A 182 -9.83 18.85 9.97
N GLN A 183 -9.28 19.23 8.83
CA GLN A 183 -9.46 20.57 8.25
C GLN A 183 -10.93 20.84 7.89
N ALA A 184 -11.59 19.87 7.27
CA ALA A 184 -13.00 19.96 6.91
C ALA A 184 -13.90 20.06 8.15
N ILE A 185 -13.64 19.26 9.20
CA ILE A 185 -14.35 19.33 10.49
C ILE A 185 -14.17 20.71 11.13
N ARG A 186 -12.96 21.28 11.11
CA ARG A 186 -12.71 22.62 11.64
C ARG A 186 -13.57 23.67 10.93
N MET A 187 -13.58 23.66 9.60
CA MET A 187 -14.39 24.60 8.80
C MET A 187 -15.90 24.43 9.06
N LEU A 188 -16.39 23.18 9.10
CA LEU A 188 -17.78 22.87 9.44
C LEU A 188 -18.18 23.43 10.81
N ARG A 189 -17.34 23.19 11.84
CA ARG A 189 -17.57 23.67 13.20
C ARG A 189 -17.49 25.19 13.31
N TYR A 190 -16.56 25.83 12.59
CA TYR A 190 -16.46 27.28 12.59
C TYR A 190 -17.71 27.91 11.95
N HIS A 191 -18.17 27.39 10.82
CA HIS A 191 -19.41 27.85 10.20
C HIS A 191 -20.62 27.64 11.12
N GLN A 192 -20.73 26.46 11.73
CA GLN A 192 -21.77 26.15 12.71
C GLN A 192 -21.78 27.17 13.86
N LYS A 193 -20.60 27.46 14.44
CA LYS A 193 -20.45 28.42 15.54
C LYS A 193 -20.82 29.83 15.10
N ASN A 194 -20.28 30.31 13.98
CA ASN A 194 -20.46 31.69 13.53
C ASN A 194 -21.92 31.98 13.13
N LYS A 195 -22.64 30.97 12.62
CA LYS A 195 -24.07 31.06 12.29
C LYS A 195 -24.99 30.60 13.43
N SER A 196 -24.43 30.14 14.56
CA SER A 196 -25.19 29.59 15.70
C SER A 196 -26.15 28.45 15.32
N LEU A 197 -25.74 27.59 14.38
CA LEU A 197 -26.56 26.50 13.86
C LEU A 197 -26.57 25.31 14.83
N SER A 198 -27.73 24.68 14.98
CA SER A 198 -27.82 23.30 15.48
C SER A 198 -27.13 22.32 14.53
N VAL A 199 -26.94 21.09 15.00
CA VAL A 199 -26.32 20.02 14.21
C VAL A 199 -27.18 19.67 12.98
N GLU A 200 -28.50 19.70 13.13
CA GLU A 200 -29.46 19.50 12.05
C GLU A 200 -29.45 20.64 11.03
N GLU A 201 -29.40 21.89 11.48
CA GLU A 201 -29.33 23.06 10.60
C GLU A 201 -28.00 23.11 9.84
N LEU A 202 -26.89 22.66 10.46
CA LEU A 202 -25.62 22.50 9.76
C LEU A 202 -25.73 21.46 8.64
N PHE A 203 -26.40 20.33 8.89
CA PHE A 203 -26.65 19.34 7.83
C PHE A 203 -27.46 19.94 6.69
N ASP A 204 -28.54 20.65 7.00
CA ASP A 204 -29.39 21.29 5.98
C ASP A 204 -28.65 22.39 5.21
N ALA A 205 -27.64 23.03 5.82
CA ALA A 205 -26.78 24.00 5.14
C ALA A 205 -25.84 23.34 4.11
N VAL A 206 -25.36 22.11 4.38
CA VAL A 206 -24.57 21.33 3.41
C VAL A 206 -25.48 20.70 2.36
N ASN A 207 -26.60 20.09 2.77
CA ASN A 207 -27.57 19.45 1.88
C ASN A 207 -28.60 20.46 1.33
N SER A 208 -28.20 21.23 0.33
CA SER A 208 -29.06 22.23 -0.31
C SER A 208 -30.31 21.65 -1.00
N SER A 209 -30.30 20.37 -1.39
CA SER A 209 -31.44 19.69 -2.04
C SER A 209 -32.47 19.17 -1.04
N LYS A 210 -32.08 19.01 0.24
CA LYS A 210 -32.92 18.51 1.36
C LYS A 210 -33.48 17.11 1.15
N ASP A 211 -32.78 16.27 0.38
CA ASP A 211 -33.14 14.87 0.13
C ASP A 211 -32.55 13.88 1.16
N GLY A 212 -31.81 14.38 2.16
CA GLY A 212 -31.12 13.57 3.17
C GLY A 212 -29.75 13.01 2.73
N LYS A 213 -29.29 13.35 1.52
CA LYS A 213 -28.03 12.90 0.92
C LYS A 213 -27.17 14.11 0.52
N VAL A 214 -25.88 14.06 0.78
CA VAL A 214 -24.94 15.08 0.32
C VAL A 214 -24.14 14.51 -0.84
N ASP A 215 -24.26 15.11 -2.02
CA ASP A 215 -23.43 14.81 -3.20
C ASP A 215 -22.14 15.64 -3.25
N GLU A 216 -21.24 15.32 -4.19
CA GLU A 216 -19.95 16.01 -4.33
C GLU A 216 -20.13 17.51 -4.61
N GLN A 217 -21.13 17.89 -5.43
CA GLN A 217 -21.34 19.28 -5.81
C GLN A 217 -21.80 20.10 -4.61
N GLN A 218 -22.72 19.58 -3.81
CA GLN A 218 -23.20 20.18 -2.57
C GLN A 218 -22.07 20.33 -1.55
N TRP A 219 -21.26 19.27 -1.38
CA TRP A 219 -20.08 19.28 -0.53
C TRP A 219 -19.12 20.40 -0.91
N LEU A 220 -18.68 20.45 -2.17
CA LEU A 220 -17.75 21.49 -2.65
C LEU A 220 -18.36 22.90 -2.59
N ALA A 221 -19.64 23.04 -2.95
CA ALA A 221 -20.34 24.31 -2.88
C ALA A 221 -20.39 24.86 -1.45
N PHE A 222 -20.66 24.01 -0.46
CA PHE A 222 -20.62 24.40 0.94
C PHE A 222 -19.23 24.92 1.34
N PHE A 223 -18.16 24.16 1.11
CA PHE A 223 -16.82 24.60 1.53
C PHE A 223 -16.33 25.87 0.81
N SER A 224 -16.81 26.10 -0.42
CA SER A 224 -16.50 27.34 -1.16
C SER A 224 -17.16 28.59 -0.55
N SER A 225 -18.29 28.44 0.13
CA SER A 225 -19.16 29.55 0.59
C SER A 225 -19.33 29.63 2.11
N CYS A 226 -18.85 28.63 2.86
CA CYS A 226 -18.95 28.61 4.31
C CYS A 226 -18.15 29.76 4.96
N GLU A 227 -18.45 30.01 6.23
CA GLU A 227 -17.73 31.00 7.02
C GLU A 227 -16.34 30.42 7.31
N LYS A 228 -15.31 31.24 7.18
CA LYS A 228 -13.92 30.81 7.33
C LYS A 228 -13.27 31.52 8.51
N GLU A 229 -12.39 30.79 9.20
CA GLU A 229 -11.57 31.38 10.26
C GLU A 229 -10.73 32.54 9.69
N PRO A 230 -10.56 33.64 10.44
CA PRO A 230 -9.64 34.69 10.03
C PRO A 230 -8.24 34.09 9.89
N LYS A 231 -7.57 34.34 8.76
CA LYS A 231 -6.19 33.89 8.57
C LYS A 231 -5.31 34.53 9.64
N ALA A 232 -4.67 33.72 10.48
CA ALA A 232 -3.69 34.23 11.42
C ALA A 232 -2.50 34.82 10.64
N ASP A 233 -2.11 36.06 10.94
CA ASP A 233 -0.87 36.66 10.46
C ASP A 233 0.33 35.88 11.04
N LYS A 234 0.78 34.83 10.35
CA LYS A 234 1.98 34.10 10.73
C LYS A 234 3.17 34.59 9.90
N ASN A 235 3.88 35.58 10.44
CA ASN A 235 5.31 35.75 10.21
C ASN A 235 6.03 34.63 10.96
N GLY A 236 6.48 33.58 10.27
CA GLY A 236 7.26 32.51 10.88
C GLY A 236 7.48 31.36 9.93
N ASP A 237 8.70 31.27 9.40
CA ASP A 237 9.26 30.09 8.76
C ASP A 237 9.29 28.89 9.71
N GLU A 238 9.32 27.68 9.12
CA GLU A 238 9.28 26.31 9.69
C GLU A 238 7.85 25.71 9.79
N ALA A 239 7.50 24.53 9.27
CA ALA A 239 8.21 23.44 8.58
C ALA A 239 7.21 22.45 7.93
N LYS A 240 7.66 21.77 6.86
CA LYS A 240 7.42 20.38 6.37
C LYS A 240 6.13 19.56 6.64
N GLU A 241 5.03 20.11 7.12
CA GLU A 241 3.71 19.47 7.10
C GLU A 241 2.68 20.46 6.53
N VAL A 242 1.59 19.96 5.92
CA VAL A 242 0.47 20.85 5.55
C VAL A 242 0.05 21.56 6.83
N PRO A 243 0.07 22.91 6.90
CA PRO A 243 -0.24 23.61 8.12
C PRO A 243 -1.57 23.11 8.67
N GLU A 244 -1.63 22.80 9.96
CA GLU A 244 -2.86 22.30 10.58
C GLU A 244 -4.03 23.29 10.33
N ASP A 245 -3.71 24.59 10.20
CA ASP A 245 -4.61 25.70 9.90
C ASP A 245 -4.89 25.93 8.41
N ALA A 246 -4.27 25.20 7.48
CA ALA A 246 -4.49 25.38 6.05
C ALA A 246 -5.92 24.99 5.65
N GLU A 247 -6.49 25.73 4.70
CA GLU A 247 -7.72 25.33 4.01
C GLU A 247 -7.40 24.21 3.03
N PRO A 248 -8.19 23.12 3.01
CA PRO A 248 -8.01 22.04 2.04
C PRO A 248 -8.32 22.58 0.64
N SER A 249 -7.58 22.11 -0.37
CA SER A 249 -7.91 22.45 -1.76
C SER A 249 -9.22 21.78 -2.19
N GLU A 250 -9.79 22.24 -3.30
CA GLU A 250 -10.99 21.61 -3.87
C GLU A 250 -10.76 20.11 -4.18
N ASP A 251 -9.56 19.76 -4.65
CA ASP A 251 -9.18 18.36 -4.91
C ASP A 251 -9.03 17.54 -3.63
N ASP A 252 -8.52 18.14 -2.55
CA ASP A 252 -8.45 17.48 -1.23
C ASP A 252 -9.85 17.21 -0.69
N LEU A 253 -10.77 18.16 -0.86
CA LEU A 253 -12.18 18.01 -0.49
C LEU A 253 -12.90 16.94 -1.32
N ARG A 254 -12.61 16.82 -2.63
CA ARG A 254 -13.10 15.72 -3.47
C ARG A 254 -12.60 14.37 -2.99
N ARG A 255 -11.30 14.26 -2.68
CA ARG A 255 -10.70 13.02 -2.17
C ARG A 255 -11.33 12.63 -0.84
N LEU A 256 -11.52 13.59 0.06
CA LEU A 256 -12.19 13.38 1.32
C LEU A 256 -13.65 12.95 1.11
N PHE A 257 -14.40 13.64 0.24
CA PHE A 257 -15.77 13.26 -0.10
C PHE A 257 -15.84 11.80 -0.58
N ASN A 258 -15.00 11.41 -1.53
CA ASN A 258 -14.96 10.03 -2.04
C ASN A 258 -14.60 9.00 -0.96
N SER A 259 -13.83 9.38 0.05
CA SER A 259 -13.50 8.51 1.19
C SER A 259 -14.63 8.39 2.22
N LEU A 260 -15.56 9.35 2.24
CA LEU A 260 -16.68 9.42 3.18
C LEU A 260 -17.98 8.90 2.56
N ALA A 261 -18.16 9.09 1.25
CA ALA A 261 -19.32 8.62 0.52
C ALA A 261 -19.35 7.08 0.54
N ASN A 262 -20.49 6.51 0.93
CA ASN A 262 -20.65 5.06 0.91
C ASN A 262 -20.50 4.53 -0.54
N GLU A 263 -19.73 3.46 -0.72
CA GLU A 263 -19.44 2.85 -2.04
C GLU A 263 -20.72 2.49 -2.82
N GLU A 264 -21.80 2.11 -2.14
CA GLU A 264 -23.08 1.77 -2.77
C GLU A 264 -23.92 2.99 -3.18
N GLY A 265 -23.61 4.17 -2.63
CA GLY A 265 -24.47 5.35 -2.72
C GLY A 265 -23.88 6.52 -3.49
N GLY A 266 -22.56 6.69 -3.51
CA GLY A 266 -21.91 7.88 -4.08
C GLY A 266 -22.32 9.20 -3.38
N HIS A 267 -22.83 9.12 -2.15
CA HIS A 267 -23.26 10.26 -1.34
C HIS A 267 -22.88 10.05 0.12
N ILE A 268 -22.76 11.15 0.86
CA ILE A 268 -22.61 11.15 2.31
C ILE A 268 -24.02 11.20 2.92
N SER A 269 -24.35 10.24 3.78
CA SER A 269 -25.63 10.23 4.48
C SER A 269 -25.68 11.26 5.59
N LYS A 270 -26.88 11.62 6.07
CA LYS A 270 -27.02 12.45 7.27
C LYS A 270 -26.25 11.88 8.45
N GLU A 271 -26.38 10.58 8.72
CA GLU A 271 -25.69 9.95 9.84
C GLU A 271 -24.16 10.06 9.72
N ASP A 272 -23.61 9.85 8.54
CA ASP A 272 -22.16 9.92 8.29
C ASP A 272 -21.64 11.35 8.44
N LEU A 273 -22.34 12.35 7.86
CA LEU A 273 -21.94 13.75 8.01
C LEU A 273 -22.00 14.19 9.48
N LEU A 274 -23.08 13.83 10.18
CA LEU A 274 -23.25 14.17 11.59
C LEU A 274 -22.16 13.51 12.45
N SER A 275 -21.74 12.28 12.12
CA SER A 275 -20.63 11.61 12.82
C SER A 275 -19.31 12.38 12.77
N LEU A 276 -19.08 13.19 11.73
CA LEU A 276 -17.87 14.01 11.59
C LEU A 276 -17.89 15.26 12.48
N VAL A 277 -19.05 15.89 12.61
CA VAL A 277 -19.19 17.18 13.33
C VAL A 277 -19.53 17.01 14.80
N ARG A 278 -20.08 15.87 15.20
CA ARG A 278 -20.38 15.53 16.60
C ARG A 278 -19.20 15.83 17.51
N VAL A 279 -19.50 16.50 18.62
CA VAL A 279 -18.52 16.80 19.67
C VAL A 279 -18.95 16.01 20.89
N PHE A 280 -18.10 15.09 21.31
CA PHE A 280 -18.25 14.44 22.60
C PHE A 280 -17.40 15.19 23.63
N MET A 281 -17.85 15.16 24.89
CA MET A 281 -17.04 15.54 26.03
C MET A 281 -17.17 14.48 27.12
N LYS A 282 -16.10 14.31 27.89
CA LYS A 282 -16.07 13.42 29.05
C LYS A 282 -16.28 14.24 30.32
N VAL A 283 -17.09 13.70 31.22
CA VAL A 283 -17.30 14.30 32.55
C VAL A 283 -16.05 14.02 33.37
N ALA A 284 -15.25 15.06 33.62
CA ALA A 284 -14.03 14.99 34.41
C ALA A 284 -14.30 15.02 35.92
N LYS A 285 -15.46 15.57 36.31
CA LYS A 285 -15.91 15.61 37.69
C LYS A 285 -17.42 15.69 37.75
N ASP A 286 -18.00 15.07 38.78
CA ASP A 286 -19.44 15.11 39.04
C ASP A 286 -20.04 16.50 38.86
N THR A 287 -21.03 16.59 37.98
CA THR A 287 -21.67 17.86 37.63
C THR A 287 -23.19 17.71 37.48
N ALA A 288 -23.90 18.83 37.54
CA ALA A 288 -25.35 18.86 37.38
C ALA A 288 -25.72 19.28 35.96
N MET A 289 -26.60 18.51 35.33
CA MET A 289 -27.29 18.92 34.11
C MET A 289 -28.56 19.68 34.49
N THR A 290 -28.79 20.84 33.90
CA THR A 290 -29.96 21.69 34.21
C THR A 290 -30.84 21.96 32.99
N SER A 291 -32.09 22.34 33.23
CA SER A 291 -33.11 22.49 32.18
C SER A 291 -32.93 23.72 31.27
N ALA A 292 -32.12 24.70 31.66
CA ALA A 292 -31.95 25.95 30.93
C ALA A 292 -30.53 26.52 31.10
N MET A 293 -30.18 27.46 30.22
CA MET A 293 -28.86 28.09 30.20
C MET A 293 -28.58 28.88 31.49
N SER A 294 -29.56 29.63 31.99
CA SER A 294 -29.46 30.33 33.28
C SER A 294 -29.34 29.34 34.44
N ILE A 295 -28.31 29.48 35.25
CA ILE A 295 -28.13 28.63 36.46
C ILE A 295 -29.18 28.97 37.51
N LYS A 296 -29.55 30.25 37.64
CA LYS A 296 -30.49 30.72 38.67
C LYS A 296 -31.94 30.30 38.36
N GLU A 297 -32.29 30.23 37.09
CA GLU A 297 -33.67 29.97 36.63
C GLU A 297 -33.87 28.55 36.09
N SER A 298 -32.91 27.66 36.28
CA SER A 298 -32.98 26.27 35.82
C SER A 298 -33.20 25.27 36.94
N LYS A 299 -33.83 24.14 36.60
CA LYS A 299 -33.98 22.99 37.49
C LYS A 299 -32.87 21.99 37.18
N THR A 300 -32.34 21.34 38.22
CA THR A 300 -31.44 20.19 38.02
C THR A 300 -32.26 19.02 37.45
N LEU A 301 -31.89 18.56 36.26
CA LEU A 301 -32.51 17.41 35.61
C LEU A 301 -31.90 16.10 36.10
N ARG A 302 -30.57 16.04 36.13
CA ARG A 302 -29.81 14.88 36.62
C ARG A 302 -28.39 15.25 37.06
N ARG A 303 -27.77 14.35 37.81
CA ARG A 303 -26.33 14.38 38.12
C ARG A 303 -25.60 13.51 37.08
N LEU A 304 -24.50 14.03 36.56
CA LEU A 304 -23.56 13.31 35.72
C LEU A 304 -22.38 12.86 36.58
N GLU A 305 -22.01 11.59 36.46
CA GLU A 305 -20.89 10.98 37.20
C GLU A 305 -19.58 11.14 36.41
N GLU A 306 -18.45 11.21 37.13
CA GLU A 306 -17.12 11.16 36.52
C GLU A 306 -16.98 9.96 35.56
N GLY A 307 -16.47 10.23 34.36
CA GLY A 307 -16.31 9.25 33.29
C GLY A 307 -17.52 9.07 32.38
N GLU A 308 -18.68 9.68 32.68
CA GLU A 308 -19.79 9.73 31.72
C GLU A 308 -19.43 10.54 30.46
N VAL A 309 -20.07 10.20 29.34
CA VAL A 309 -19.87 10.90 28.06
C VAL A 309 -21.15 11.62 27.66
N ILE A 310 -20.99 12.84 27.16
CA ILE A 310 -22.07 13.68 26.64
C ILE A 310 -21.81 14.01 25.16
N GLU A 311 -22.87 14.15 24.38
CA GLU A 311 -22.85 14.73 23.03
C GLU A 311 -23.26 16.19 23.11
N VAL A 312 -22.37 17.11 22.74
CA VAL A 312 -22.66 18.54 22.70
C VAL A 312 -23.57 18.85 21.51
N LEU A 313 -24.75 19.41 21.82
CA LEU A 313 -25.76 19.81 20.84
C LEU A 313 -25.67 21.29 20.50
N GLN A 314 -25.24 22.13 21.46
CA GLN A 314 -25.11 23.58 21.30
C GLN A 314 -24.05 24.15 22.25
N GLY A 315 -23.33 25.19 21.81
CA GLY A 315 -22.31 25.88 22.58
C GLY A 315 -20.88 25.51 22.15
N PRO A 316 -19.84 26.04 22.81
CA PRO A 316 -19.87 26.76 24.08
C PRO A 316 -20.51 28.15 24.01
N GLN A 317 -21.32 28.50 25.02
CA GLN A 317 -21.88 29.83 25.21
C GLN A 317 -21.61 30.32 26.64
N GLU A 318 -21.37 31.61 26.80
CA GLU A 318 -21.15 32.23 28.11
C GLU A 318 -22.47 32.58 28.77
N GLU A 319 -22.65 32.15 30.03
CA GLU A 319 -23.77 32.57 30.86
C GLU A 319 -23.36 33.86 31.60
N GLU A 320 -23.99 34.98 31.25
CA GLU A 320 -23.56 36.32 31.70
C GLU A 320 -23.68 36.53 33.22
N THR A 321 -24.61 35.83 33.89
CA THR A 321 -24.91 36.07 35.31
C THR A 321 -23.81 35.56 36.24
N VAL A 322 -23.21 34.42 35.92
CA VAL A 322 -22.13 33.80 36.70
C VAL A 322 -20.81 33.71 35.93
N GLN A 323 -20.77 34.19 34.68
CA GLN A 323 -19.59 34.22 33.81
C GLN A 323 -18.96 32.83 33.66
N VAL A 324 -19.79 31.81 33.43
CA VAL A 324 -19.33 30.44 33.17
C VAL A 324 -19.73 29.99 31.78
N THR A 325 -18.84 29.25 31.13
CA THR A 325 -19.11 28.64 29.83
C THR A 325 -20.00 27.41 30.01
N ARG A 326 -21.10 27.37 29.27
CA ARG A 326 -22.05 26.26 29.28
C ARG A 326 -22.23 25.68 27.89
N VAL A 327 -22.54 24.40 27.86
CA VAL A 327 -22.94 23.67 26.66
C VAL A 327 -24.30 23.04 26.90
N ARG A 328 -25.14 23.03 25.87
CA ARG A 328 -26.31 22.16 25.83
C ARG A 328 -25.87 20.83 25.26
N ALA A 329 -26.14 19.75 25.97
CA ALA A 329 -25.68 18.43 25.60
C ALA A 329 -26.73 17.37 25.93
N LYS A 330 -26.61 16.23 25.26
CA LYS A 330 -27.36 15.01 25.53
C LYS A 330 -26.43 14.02 26.22
N ALA A 331 -26.86 13.45 27.35
CA ALA A 331 -26.07 12.42 28.01
C ALA A 331 -26.22 11.07 27.28
N MET A 332 -25.11 10.41 27.00
CA MET A 332 -25.10 9.19 26.19
C MET A 332 -25.56 7.93 26.96
N LYS A 333 -25.80 8.05 28.27
CA LYS A 333 -26.23 6.97 29.15
C LYS A 333 -27.76 6.80 29.17
N ASP A 334 -28.50 7.90 29.06
CA ASP A 334 -29.96 7.94 29.24
C ASP A 334 -30.70 8.92 28.31
N ASP A 335 -29.99 9.50 27.33
CA ASP A 335 -30.51 10.46 26.35
C ASP A 335 -31.15 11.73 26.95
N VAL A 336 -30.89 12.03 28.23
CA VAL A 336 -31.39 13.26 28.85
C VAL A 336 -30.61 14.46 28.30
N GLU A 337 -31.35 15.44 27.79
CA GLU A 337 -30.80 16.71 27.30
C GLU A 337 -30.87 17.82 28.34
N GLY A 338 -29.83 18.64 28.41
CA GLY A 338 -29.81 19.83 29.23
C GLY A 338 -28.52 20.61 29.13
N TRP A 339 -28.38 21.60 30.00
CA TRP A 339 -27.23 22.50 30.07
C TRP A 339 -26.26 22.09 31.15
N ILE A 340 -24.97 22.10 30.81
CA ILE A 340 -23.88 21.70 31.70
C ILE A 340 -22.80 22.79 31.64
N SER A 341 -22.19 23.09 32.79
CA SER A 341 -21.02 24.00 32.82
C SER A 341 -19.77 23.25 32.42
N VAL A 342 -18.99 23.79 31.49
CA VAL A 342 -17.69 23.23 31.08
C VAL A 342 -16.69 23.37 32.22
N SER A 343 -16.64 24.57 32.80
CA SER A 343 -15.85 24.92 33.97
C SER A 343 -16.67 25.73 34.95
N GLY A 344 -16.40 25.55 36.24
CA GLY A 344 -16.99 26.34 37.32
C GLY A 344 -16.29 27.68 37.49
N ASN A 345 -16.96 28.62 38.16
CA ASN A 345 -16.43 29.95 38.50
C ASN A 345 -15.13 29.93 39.31
N ASN A 346 -14.85 28.84 40.03
CA ASN A 346 -13.63 28.63 40.80
C ASN A 346 -12.53 27.90 40.00
N GLY A 347 -12.66 27.79 38.68
CA GLY A 347 -11.68 27.11 37.81
C GLY A 347 -11.73 25.58 37.84
N THR A 348 -12.76 24.98 38.45
CA THR A 348 -12.94 23.51 38.41
C THR A 348 -13.45 23.08 37.04
N THR A 349 -12.71 22.23 36.34
CA THR A 349 -13.15 21.62 35.08
C THR A 349 -14.15 20.49 35.35
N PHE A 350 -15.32 20.55 34.73
CA PHE A 350 -16.35 19.51 34.81
C PHE A 350 -16.43 18.68 33.53
N LEU A 351 -16.14 19.30 32.39
CA LEU A 351 -16.14 18.66 31.08
C LEU A 351 -14.75 18.83 30.44
N GLU A 352 -14.20 17.72 29.97
CA GLU A 352 -12.96 17.68 29.21
C GLU A 352 -13.26 17.26 27.77
N GLU A 353 -12.51 17.81 26.82
CA GLU A 353 -12.57 17.35 25.43
C GLU A 353 -12.16 15.87 25.35
N GLY A 354 -12.92 15.09 24.58
CA GLY A 354 -12.75 13.64 24.49
C GLY A 354 -14.09 12.92 24.53
N GLY A 355 -14.10 11.62 24.80
CA GLY A 355 -15.34 10.85 24.81
C GLY A 355 -15.66 10.14 23.49
N ASP A 356 -14.99 10.51 22.40
CA ASP A 356 -15.10 9.86 21.08
C ASP A 356 -14.05 8.73 20.90
N THR A 357 -12.99 8.75 21.70
CA THR A 357 -11.88 7.80 21.61
C THR A 357 -11.99 6.74 22.70
N PHE A 358 -11.96 5.48 22.31
CA PHE A 358 -12.01 4.34 23.22
C PHE A 358 -10.74 3.50 23.12
N LYS A 359 -10.25 3.06 24.27
CA LYS A 359 -9.16 2.10 24.40
C LYS A 359 -9.71 0.71 24.60
N VAL A 360 -9.19 -0.23 23.83
CA VAL A 360 -9.47 -1.66 24.01
C VAL A 360 -8.82 -2.11 25.32
N VAL A 361 -9.64 -2.56 26.27
CA VAL A 361 -9.21 -3.07 27.58
C VAL A 361 -9.29 -4.60 27.69
N ALA A 362 -10.01 -5.24 26.76
CA ALA A 362 -10.00 -6.69 26.57
C ALA A 362 -10.02 -7.05 25.08
N ASP A 363 -9.30 -8.11 24.68
CA ASP A 363 -9.27 -8.59 23.30
C ASP A 363 -10.69 -8.78 22.74
N THR A 364 -10.96 -8.19 21.59
CA THR A 364 -12.29 -8.22 20.94
C THR A 364 -12.16 -8.30 19.42
N ILE A 365 -13.27 -8.41 18.70
CA ILE A 365 -13.31 -8.50 17.24
C ILE A 365 -14.05 -7.32 16.63
N LEU A 366 -13.53 -6.84 15.50
CA LEU A 366 -14.16 -5.88 14.62
C LEU A 366 -14.91 -6.64 13.53
N THR A 367 -16.23 -6.50 13.48
CA THR A 367 -17.08 -7.14 12.47
C THR A 367 -17.61 -6.12 11.49
N GLU A 368 -17.91 -6.54 10.27
CA GLU A 368 -18.48 -5.64 9.24
C GLU A 368 -19.91 -5.24 9.59
N GLU A 369 -20.68 -6.18 10.14
CA GLU A 369 -22.10 -6.00 10.43
C GLU A 369 -22.40 -5.76 11.92
N PHE A 370 -23.52 -5.07 12.18
CA PHE A 370 -24.03 -4.80 13.52
C PHE A 370 -24.51 -6.07 14.21
N ASP A 371 -25.24 -6.91 13.49
CA ASP A 371 -25.74 -8.17 14.02
C ASP A 371 -24.63 -9.23 14.00
N LEU A 372 -24.52 -9.99 15.08
CA LEU A 372 -23.66 -11.17 15.14
C LEU A 372 -24.46 -12.42 14.75
N GLU A 373 -25.02 -12.45 13.54
CA GLU A 373 -25.71 -13.64 13.07
C GLU A 373 -24.73 -14.82 12.96
N GLY A 374 -25.02 -15.91 13.68
CA GLY A 374 -24.32 -17.19 13.53
C GLY A 374 -23.25 -17.55 14.57
N SER A 375 -23.08 -16.81 15.68
CA SER A 375 -22.11 -17.22 16.73
C SER A 375 -22.59 -18.35 17.64
N ALA A 376 -23.85 -18.80 17.51
CA ALA A 376 -24.41 -19.91 18.27
C ALA A 376 -24.10 -21.31 17.67
N ASP A 377 -23.76 -21.39 16.39
CA ASP A 377 -23.38 -22.65 15.71
C ASP A 377 -21.90 -22.65 15.30
N LYS A 378 -21.26 -23.82 15.39
CA LYS A 378 -19.80 -24.01 15.18
C LYS A 378 -19.30 -23.51 13.81
N GLU A 379 -20.16 -23.44 12.80
CA GLU A 379 -19.84 -22.99 11.44
C GLU A 379 -19.82 -21.45 11.30
N GLY A 380 -20.77 -20.74 11.91
CA GLY A 380 -20.80 -19.27 11.87
C GLY A 380 -19.72 -18.63 12.74
N ALA A 381 -19.36 -19.29 13.85
CA ALA A 381 -18.17 -18.93 14.63
C ALA A 381 -16.86 -19.08 13.84
N HIS A 382 -16.80 -20.01 12.88
CA HIS A 382 -15.61 -20.21 12.03
C HIS A 382 -15.54 -19.17 10.91
N LYS A 383 -16.68 -18.80 10.32
CA LYS A 383 -16.79 -17.77 9.26
C LYS A 383 -16.48 -16.37 9.80
N ALA A 384 -17.06 -15.98 10.95
CA ALA A 384 -16.74 -14.73 11.63
C ALA A 384 -15.26 -14.66 12.05
N LYS A 385 -14.64 -15.78 12.47
CA LYS A 385 -13.19 -15.86 12.78
C LYS A 385 -12.28 -15.67 11.56
N THR A 386 -12.77 -15.91 10.35
CA THR A 386 -11.94 -15.94 9.14
C THR A 386 -11.88 -14.57 8.46
N THR A 387 -12.86 -13.69 8.70
CA THR A 387 -12.93 -12.34 8.10
C THR A 387 -12.84 -11.18 9.10
N SER A 388 -13.01 -11.40 10.40
CA SER A 388 -12.97 -10.30 11.40
C SER A 388 -11.56 -9.94 11.85
N ARG A 389 -11.26 -8.64 11.87
CA ARG A 389 -10.02 -8.13 12.44
C ARG A 389 -10.08 -8.22 13.97
N LYS A 390 -9.07 -8.82 14.60
CA LYS A 390 -8.95 -8.89 16.06
C LYS A 390 -8.30 -7.62 16.61
N LEU A 391 -8.97 -6.96 17.55
CA LEU A 391 -8.45 -5.81 18.28
C LEU A 391 -7.82 -6.26 19.60
N LYS A 392 -6.60 -5.78 19.84
CA LYS A 392 -5.78 -6.09 21.02
C LYS A 392 -5.88 -5.02 22.09
N VAL A 393 -5.70 -5.45 23.33
CA VAL A 393 -5.60 -4.53 24.49
C VAL A 393 -4.58 -3.43 24.20
N GLY A 394 -5.00 -2.18 24.41
CA GLY A 394 -4.20 -0.98 24.17
C GLY A 394 -4.47 -0.30 22.83
N GLU A 395 -5.12 -0.96 21.86
CA GLU A 395 -5.52 -0.31 20.63
C GLU A 395 -6.56 0.79 20.88
N LEU A 396 -6.52 1.85 20.06
CA LEU A 396 -7.43 2.99 20.12
C LEU A 396 -8.37 2.99 18.92
N VAL A 397 -9.64 3.28 19.17
CA VAL A 397 -10.67 3.42 18.14
C VAL A 397 -11.43 4.73 18.34
N HIS A 398 -11.85 5.35 17.23
CA HIS A 398 -12.73 6.51 17.22
C HIS A 398 -14.16 6.06 16.95
N VAL A 399 -15.12 6.56 17.73
CA VAL A 399 -16.55 6.33 17.55
C VAL A 399 -17.01 6.91 16.21
N ARG A 400 -17.78 6.12 15.47
CA ARG A 400 -18.57 6.57 14.32
C ARG A 400 -20.07 6.50 14.63
N VAL A 401 -20.50 5.40 15.24
CA VAL A 401 -21.87 5.23 15.76
C VAL A 401 -21.76 4.83 17.22
N TRP A 402 -22.44 5.59 18.09
CA TRP A 402 -22.43 5.35 19.52
C TRP A 402 -22.92 3.94 19.88
N ALA A 403 -22.45 3.42 21.01
CA ALA A 403 -22.81 2.08 21.46
C ALA A 403 -24.33 1.95 21.64
N LYS A 404 -24.93 0.99 20.94
CA LYS A 404 -26.33 0.62 21.10
C LYS A 404 -26.45 -0.88 21.38
N LYS A 405 -27.51 -1.27 22.07
CA LYS A 405 -27.76 -2.68 22.39
C LYS A 405 -28.15 -3.44 21.13
N GLU A 406 -27.51 -4.57 20.89
CA GLU A 406 -27.94 -5.55 19.91
C GLU A 406 -28.90 -6.52 20.60
N GLU A 407 -30.19 -6.47 20.24
CA GLU A 407 -31.25 -7.09 21.03
C GLU A 407 -31.18 -8.63 21.07
N LYS A 408 -30.60 -9.29 20.05
CA LYS A 408 -30.53 -10.77 20.03
C LYS A 408 -29.45 -11.28 20.99
N SER A 409 -28.26 -10.69 20.98
CA SER A 409 -27.14 -11.10 21.85
C SER A 409 -27.12 -10.44 23.23
N GLY A 410 -27.77 -9.28 23.37
CA GLY A 410 -27.68 -8.40 24.54
C GLY A 410 -26.35 -7.66 24.66
N LEU A 411 -25.51 -7.67 23.63
CA LEU A 411 -24.22 -6.98 23.62
C LEU A 411 -24.40 -5.49 23.30
N MET A 412 -23.61 -4.64 23.93
CA MET A 412 -23.48 -3.24 23.51
C MET A 412 -22.49 -3.16 22.37
N ARG A 413 -22.93 -2.71 21.20
CA ARG A 413 -22.10 -2.65 19.98
C ARG A 413 -21.99 -1.23 19.46
N MET A 414 -20.78 -0.87 19.06
CA MET A 414 -20.39 0.47 18.63
C MET A 414 -19.70 0.39 17.27
N LYS A 415 -20.07 1.25 16.31
CA LYS A 415 -19.32 1.34 15.05
C LYS A 415 -18.15 2.27 15.28
N CYS A 416 -16.95 1.83 14.93
CA CYS A 416 -15.73 2.58 15.18
C CYS A 416 -14.76 2.48 14.00
N LYS A 417 -13.86 3.47 13.89
CA LYS A 417 -12.71 3.48 13.00
C LYS A 417 -11.46 3.30 13.84
N CYS A 418 -10.65 2.30 13.52
CA CYS A 418 -9.47 1.97 14.28
C CYS A 418 -8.33 2.93 13.95
N LYS A 419 -7.62 3.41 14.98
CA LYS A 419 -6.58 4.43 14.81
C LYS A 419 -5.31 3.88 14.15
N ALA A 420 -5.03 2.59 14.30
CA ALA A 420 -3.77 1.99 13.85
C ALA A 420 -3.70 1.75 12.33
N ASP A 421 -4.82 1.42 11.69
CA ASP A 421 -4.88 0.97 10.29
C ASP A 421 -6.09 1.52 9.51
N GLY A 422 -6.93 2.33 10.16
CA GLY A 422 -8.12 2.92 9.55
C GLY A 422 -9.30 1.96 9.36
N ALA A 423 -9.20 0.69 9.77
CA ALA A 423 -10.30 -0.27 9.56
C ALA A 423 -11.56 0.17 10.31
N THR A 424 -12.70 0.14 9.62
CA THR A 424 -14.00 0.53 10.17
C THR A 424 -14.89 -0.69 10.35
N GLY A 425 -15.63 -0.76 11.45
CA GLY A 425 -16.58 -1.84 11.70
C GLY A 425 -17.23 -1.73 13.08
N TRP A 426 -18.00 -2.75 13.43
CA TRP A 426 -18.69 -2.87 14.72
C TRP A 426 -17.84 -3.65 15.72
N VAL A 427 -17.75 -3.10 16.93
CA VAL A 427 -17.04 -3.71 18.05
C VAL A 427 -17.96 -3.79 19.27
N THR A 428 -17.81 -4.85 20.06
CA THR A 428 -18.52 -4.97 21.34
C THR A 428 -17.82 -4.12 22.39
N THR A 429 -18.52 -3.15 22.99
CA THR A 429 -18.00 -2.31 24.08
C THR A 429 -18.25 -2.93 25.45
N VAL A 430 -19.44 -3.51 25.65
CA VAL A 430 -19.83 -4.19 26.88
C VAL A 430 -20.53 -5.51 26.54
N GLY A 431 -20.07 -6.59 27.17
CA GLY A 431 -20.65 -7.93 27.07
C GLY A 431 -21.99 -8.05 27.79
N ASN A 432 -22.75 -9.10 27.48
CA ASN A 432 -24.05 -9.37 28.11
C ASN A 432 -23.96 -9.67 29.61
N GLN A 433 -22.78 -10.07 30.09
CA GLN A 433 -22.46 -10.25 31.52
C GLN A 433 -21.82 -9.00 32.17
N GLY A 434 -21.77 -7.86 31.45
CA GLY A 434 -21.19 -6.62 31.96
C GLY A 434 -19.68 -6.47 31.79
N THR A 435 -19.00 -7.45 31.17
CA THR A 435 -17.57 -7.34 30.85
C THR A 435 -17.31 -6.17 29.92
N VAL A 436 -16.48 -5.22 30.33
CA VAL A 436 -16.09 -4.06 29.52
C VAL A 436 -14.92 -4.45 28.62
N PHE A 437 -15.09 -4.28 27.30
CA PHE A 437 -14.06 -4.53 26.30
C PHE A 437 -13.41 -3.24 25.81
N LEU A 438 -14.17 -2.12 25.82
CA LEU A 438 -13.69 -0.80 25.44
C LEU A 438 -14.03 0.21 26.53
N GLN A 439 -13.03 1.01 26.91
CA GLN A 439 -13.18 2.08 27.88
C GLN A 439 -12.86 3.42 27.22
N VAL A 440 -13.67 4.43 27.49
CA VAL A 440 -13.41 5.80 27.03
C VAL A 440 -12.07 6.29 27.59
N VAL A 441 -11.24 6.87 26.72
CA VAL A 441 -9.95 7.47 27.12
C VAL A 441 -10.19 8.82 27.77
#